data_AF-A0A9D1Y8E7-F1
#
_entry.id   AF-A0A9D1Y8E7-F1
#
_cell.length_a   1.000
_cell.length_b   1.000
_cell.length_c   1.000
_cell.angle_alpha   90.00
_cell.angle_beta   90.00
_cell.angle_gamma   90.00
#
_symmetry.space_group_name_H-M   'P 1'
#
loop_
_entity.id
_entity.type
_entity.pdbx_description
1 polymer ?
#
loop_
_entity_poly.entity_id
_entity_poly.type
_entity_poly.pdbx_seq_one_letter_code
_entity_poly.pdbx_strand_id
1 'polypeptide(L)'
;MLYQQSAIDVLKTLGFSSDNGTEFLNKIRETLQLPLPQAYTDFMAYAANAPLFGTSDLWVGQMVPFPMKPYTLYSLLQEEIKDQQETWEEEEEERKDVLYELSQRSEADWPELMENFLIIGSDYAAGIALIGIRIQDLSQPDPAVYWCNQDVDISKWYIVEEHLSDFLFSILTNVLGCIDYDTAERALEKCGWEYEEYFDPEEDDWVSNDAVLERYGIQKSQLKRLRGWNDRPTFLCYDEEKSVFFVGSDDEEEPFLYAIRRHDAPSVFPSM
;
A
#
# COMPACT_ATOMS: atom_id res chain seq x y z
N MET A 1 -13.91 21.19 4.36
CA MET A 1 -13.19 20.22 3.52
C MET A 1 -11.70 20.32 3.80
N LEU A 2 -11.09 19.21 4.23
CA LEU A 2 -9.66 19.04 4.45
C LEU A 2 -9.06 18.25 3.28
N TYR A 3 -8.09 18.85 2.59
CA TYR A 3 -7.45 18.28 1.39
C TYR A 3 -6.04 17.75 1.62
N GLN A 4 -5.39 18.17 2.71
CA GLN A 4 -4.01 17.84 3.03
C GLN A 4 -3.93 17.14 4.38
N GLN A 5 -4.54 15.96 4.45
CA GLN A 5 -4.44 15.11 5.63
C GLN A 5 -3.25 14.17 5.50
N SER A 6 -2.61 13.84 6.61
CA SER A 6 -1.70 12.70 6.63
C SER A 6 -2.52 11.41 6.66
N ALA A 7 -1.93 10.32 6.15
CA ALA A 7 -2.57 9.00 6.23
C ALA A 7 -2.89 8.59 7.69
N ILE A 8 -2.07 9.04 8.64
CA ILE A 8 -2.27 8.81 10.08
C ILE A 8 -3.52 9.54 10.60
N ASP A 9 -3.76 10.78 10.16
CA ASP A 9 -4.94 11.55 10.59
C ASP A 9 -6.23 10.92 10.05
N VAL A 10 -6.19 10.38 8.84
CA VAL A 10 -7.30 9.60 8.26
C VAL A 10 -7.55 8.34 9.10
N LEU A 11 -6.53 7.55 9.40
CA LEU A 11 -6.67 6.33 10.21
C LEU A 11 -7.23 6.63 11.62
N LYS A 12 -6.76 7.69 12.27
CA LYS A 12 -7.30 8.13 13.57
C LYS A 12 -8.79 8.49 13.47
N THR A 13 -9.16 9.22 12.43
CA THR A 13 -10.56 9.64 12.21
C THR A 13 -11.47 8.45 11.93
N LEU A 14 -10.97 7.45 11.19
CA LEU A 14 -11.65 6.17 10.96
C LEU A 14 -11.83 5.34 12.25
N GLY A 15 -11.06 5.65 13.30
CA GLY A 15 -11.18 5.05 14.64
C GLY A 15 -10.07 4.06 14.99
N PHE A 16 -8.99 3.99 14.21
CA PHE A 16 -7.85 3.12 14.51
C PHE A 16 -6.97 3.71 15.62
N SER A 17 -6.50 2.85 16.53
CA SER A 17 -5.61 3.22 17.64
C SER A 17 -4.19 2.68 17.44
N SER A 18 -3.23 3.27 18.16
CA SER A 18 -1.81 2.92 18.08
C SER A 18 -1.46 1.58 18.76
N ASP A 19 -2.40 1.00 19.51
CA ASP A 19 -2.13 -0.16 20.38
C ASP A 19 -1.80 -1.41 19.54
N ASN A 20 -2.46 -1.55 18.39
CA ASN A 20 -2.29 -2.69 17.49
C ASN A 20 -0.89 -2.76 16.84
N GLY A 21 -0.23 -1.61 16.64
CA GLY A 21 1.07 -1.54 15.98
C GLY A 21 2.27 -1.71 16.89
N THR A 22 2.12 -1.51 18.21
CA THR A 22 3.27 -1.57 19.14
C THR A 22 3.90 -2.96 19.15
N GLU A 23 3.10 -4.03 19.25
CA GLU A 23 3.61 -5.41 19.25
C GLU A 23 4.24 -5.78 17.90
N PHE A 24 3.60 -5.41 16.79
CA PHE A 24 4.10 -5.65 15.44
C PHE A 24 5.48 -5.02 15.23
N LEU A 25 5.62 -3.74 15.56
CA LEU A 25 6.88 -2.99 15.42
C LEU A 25 7.99 -3.56 16.31
N ASN A 26 7.67 -3.97 17.54
CA ASN A 26 8.66 -4.58 18.43
C ASN A 26 9.19 -5.90 17.87
N LYS A 27 8.30 -6.77 17.36
CA LYS A 27 8.69 -8.05 16.73
C LYS A 27 9.59 -7.83 15.51
N ILE A 28 9.30 -6.84 14.68
CA ILE A 28 10.14 -6.51 13.52
C ILE A 28 11.53 -6.06 13.97
N ARG A 29 11.61 -5.14 14.94
CA ARG A 29 12.89 -4.65 15.46
C ARG A 29 13.73 -5.77 16.08
N GLU A 30 13.11 -6.66 16.83
CA GLU A 30 13.78 -7.82 17.43
C GLU A 30 14.27 -8.81 16.36
N THR A 31 13.44 -9.07 15.34
CA THR A 31 13.76 -10.06 14.30
C THR A 31 14.83 -9.55 13.35
N LEU A 32 14.66 -8.34 12.83
CA LEU A 32 15.52 -7.80 11.77
C LEU A 32 16.78 -7.12 12.32
N GLN A 33 16.74 -6.62 13.56
CA GLN A 33 17.84 -5.84 14.17
C GLN A 33 18.29 -4.65 13.29
N LEU A 34 17.35 -4.07 12.54
CA LEU A 34 17.54 -2.92 11.66
C LEU A 34 16.79 -1.69 12.21
N PRO A 35 17.25 -0.47 11.91
CA PRO A 35 16.43 0.71 12.11
C PRO A 35 15.18 0.65 11.22
N LEU A 36 14.11 1.31 11.65
CA LEU A 36 12.90 1.49 10.85
C LEU A 36 12.68 2.99 10.64
N PRO A 37 12.35 3.44 9.42
CA PRO A 37 12.01 4.84 9.15
C PRO A 37 10.90 5.35 10.07
N GLN A 38 10.94 6.64 10.38
CA GLN A 38 9.94 7.28 11.23
C GLN A 38 8.56 7.24 10.58
N ALA A 39 8.47 7.57 9.28
CA ALA A 39 7.23 7.49 8.51
C ALA A 39 6.61 6.08 8.54
N TYR A 40 7.43 5.03 8.39
CA TYR A 40 6.97 3.64 8.53
C TYR A 40 6.44 3.36 9.93
N THR A 41 7.23 3.72 10.96
CA THR A 41 6.89 3.47 12.36
C THR A 41 5.59 4.15 12.75
N ASP A 42 5.41 5.41 12.39
CA ASP A 42 4.24 6.20 12.76
C ASP A 42 2.98 5.69 12.06
N PHE A 43 3.08 5.32 10.78
CA PHE A 43 1.95 4.73 10.05
C PHE A 43 1.57 3.37 10.62
N MET A 44 2.55 2.47 10.78
CA MET A 44 2.33 1.11 11.27
C MET A 44 1.82 1.06 12.70
N ALA A 45 2.05 2.11 13.50
CA ALA A 45 1.42 2.23 14.82
C ALA A 45 -0.11 2.08 14.72
N TYR A 46 -0.74 2.63 13.68
CA TYR A 46 -2.18 2.61 13.47
C TYR A 46 -2.64 1.55 12.45
N ALA A 47 -1.81 1.27 11.44
CA ALA A 47 -2.18 0.40 10.32
C ALA A 47 -1.91 -1.09 10.58
N ALA A 48 -0.97 -1.44 11.45
CA ALA A 48 -0.62 -2.84 11.66
C ALA A 48 -1.81 -3.64 12.19
N ASN A 49 -2.05 -4.79 11.57
CA ASN A 49 -3.17 -5.70 11.80
C ASN A 49 -4.56 -5.05 11.63
N ALA A 50 -4.63 -3.84 11.07
CA ALA A 50 -5.90 -3.19 10.82
C ALA A 50 -6.60 -3.90 9.65
N PRO A 51 -7.84 -4.41 9.83
CA PRO A 51 -8.49 -5.26 8.83
C PRO A 51 -8.69 -4.62 7.46
N LEU A 52 -8.72 -3.28 7.36
CA LEU A 52 -8.88 -2.59 6.07
C LEU A 52 -7.76 -2.93 5.08
N PHE A 53 -6.55 -3.20 5.56
CA PHE A 53 -5.37 -3.47 4.72
C PHE A 53 -5.21 -4.96 4.40
N GLY A 54 -6.19 -5.79 4.74
CA GLY A 54 -6.06 -7.25 4.67
C GLY A 54 -5.74 -7.80 3.27
N THR A 55 -6.01 -7.02 2.23
CA THR A 55 -5.71 -7.33 0.82
C THR A 55 -4.96 -6.20 0.11
N SER A 56 -4.25 -5.36 0.86
CA SER A 56 -3.41 -4.30 0.29
C SER A 56 -2.03 -4.83 -0.10
N ASP A 57 -1.31 -4.09 -0.92
CA ASP A 57 0.07 -4.44 -1.28
C ASP A 57 1.10 -4.17 -0.17
N LEU A 58 0.67 -3.56 0.94
CA LEU A 58 1.51 -3.32 2.11
C LEU A 58 1.37 -4.45 3.13
N TRP A 59 2.50 -4.99 3.58
CA TRP A 59 2.52 -6.03 4.60
C TRP A 59 2.32 -5.46 6.00
N VAL A 60 1.10 -5.60 6.50
CA VAL A 60 0.67 -5.00 7.76
C VAL A 60 0.60 -5.97 8.95
N GLY A 61 1.13 -7.19 8.82
CA GLY A 61 0.90 -8.24 9.81
C GLY A 61 -0.27 -9.10 9.39
N GLN A 62 -1.38 -9.07 10.11
CA GLN A 62 -2.56 -9.85 9.77
C GLN A 62 -3.12 -9.45 8.40
N MET A 63 -3.00 -10.36 7.43
CA MET A 63 -3.53 -10.22 6.08
C MET A 63 -4.35 -11.48 5.71
N VAL A 64 -5.05 -11.42 4.59
CA VAL A 64 -5.82 -12.55 4.04
C VAL A 64 -4.94 -13.28 3.02
N PRO A 65 -4.89 -14.62 2.99
CA PRO A 65 -5.38 -15.55 3.99
C PRO A 65 -4.40 -15.80 5.16
N PHE A 66 -3.20 -15.22 5.13
CA PHE A 66 -2.15 -15.44 6.13
C PHE A 66 -1.43 -14.14 6.51
N PRO A 67 -0.78 -14.08 7.67
CA PRO A 67 -0.02 -12.90 8.07
C PRO A 67 1.24 -12.71 7.22
N MET A 68 1.53 -11.47 6.86
CA MET A 68 2.75 -11.04 6.18
C MET A 68 3.55 -10.09 7.05
N LYS A 69 4.88 -10.21 7.02
CA LYS A 69 5.78 -9.37 7.79
C LYS A 69 6.98 -8.98 6.94
N PRO A 70 7.56 -7.78 7.15
CA PRO A 70 8.78 -7.39 6.49
C PRO A 70 9.94 -8.35 6.75
N TYR A 71 10.77 -8.52 5.72
CA TYR A 71 12.03 -9.23 5.76
C TYR A 71 13.01 -8.58 4.78
N THR A 72 14.29 -8.97 4.82
CA THR A 72 15.27 -8.43 3.88
C THR A 72 15.23 -9.20 2.56
N LEU A 73 15.50 -8.52 1.45
CA LEU A 73 15.62 -9.14 0.14
C LEU A 73 16.62 -10.30 0.17
N TYR A 74 17.73 -10.13 0.88
CA TYR A 74 18.71 -11.20 1.01
C TYR A 74 18.17 -12.43 1.75
N SER A 75 17.34 -12.24 2.78
CA SER A 75 16.68 -13.36 3.46
C SER A 75 15.74 -14.13 2.53
N LEU A 76 15.00 -13.43 1.66
CA LEU A 76 14.17 -14.06 0.63
C LEU A 76 15.03 -14.85 -0.37
N LEU A 77 16.08 -14.24 -0.90
CA LEU A 77 16.97 -14.89 -1.87
C LEU A 77 17.67 -16.12 -1.27
N GLN A 78 17.95 -16.14 0.03
CA GLN A 78 18.49 -17.32 0.71
C GLN A 78 17.50 -18.48 0.74
N GLU A 79 16.22 -18.20 0.98
CA GLU A 79 15.16 -19.21 0.94
C GLU A 79 14.97 -19.73 -0.50
N GLU A 80 14.94 -18.83 -1.49
CA GLU A 80 14.83 -19.20 -2.90
C GLU A 80 16.04 -20.02 -3.39
N ILE A 81 17.27 -19.62 -3.06
CA ILE A 81 18.49 -20.38 -3.38
C ILE A 81 18.40 -21.80 -2.81
N LYS A 82 17.92 -21.93 -1.57
CA LYS A 82 17.78 -23.23 -0.92
C LYS A 82 16.74 -24.10 -1.63
N ASP A 83 15.63 -23.53 -2.05
CA ASP A 83 14.56 -24.26 -2.76
C ASP A 83 14.99 -24.67 -4.18
N GLN A 84 15.86 -23.89 -4.84
CA GLN A 84 16.40 -24.17 -6.17
C GLN A 84 17.58 -25.15 -6.20
N GLN A 85 18.17 -25.49 -5.05
CA GLN A 85 19.36 -26.36 -4.99
C GLN A 85 19.13 -27.72 -5.67
N GLU A 86 17.99 -28.37 -5.40
CA GLU A 86 17.66 -29.67 -6.00
C GLU A 86 17.51 -29.55 -7.52
N THR A 87 16.81 -28.52 -7.99
CA THR A 87 16.62 -28.25 -9.42
C THR A 87 17.94 -28.02 -10.15
N TRP A 88 18.84 -27.21 -9.59
CA TRP A 88 20.14 -26.96 -10.21
C TRP A 88 21.05 -28.19 -10.23
N GLU A 89 20.91 -29.14 -9.32
CA GLU A 89 21.66 -30.40 -9.36
C GLU A 89 21.25 -31.28 -10.55
N GLU A 90 19.95 -31.27 -10.88
CA GLU A 90 19.38 -32.09 -11.95
C GLU A 90 19.44 -31.41 -13.34
N GLU A 91 19.31 -30.09 -13.39
CA GLU A 91 19.13 -29.30 -14.62
C GLU A 91 20.18 -28.18 -14.72
N GLU A 92 21.28 -28.45 -15.44
CA GLU A 92 22.37 -27.45 -15.59
C GLU A 92 21.93 -26.20 -16.36
N GLU A 93 20.91 -26.33 -17.21
CA GLU A 93 20.36 -25.23 -18.00
C GLU A 93 19.67 -24.15 -17.19
N GLU A 94 19.21 -24.45 -15.98
CA GLU A 94 18.57 -23.52 -15.04
C GLU A 94 19.59 -22.65 -14.28
N ARG A 95 20.89 -22.96 -14.39
CA ARG A 95 22.00 -22.25 -13.73
C ARG A 95 22.43 -20.98 -14.48
N LYS A 96 21.50 -20.08 -14.81
CA LYS A 96 21.79 -18.96 -15.74
C LYS A 96 21.36 -17.58 -15.25
N ASP A 97 20.80 -17.46 -14.07
CA ASP A 97 20.30 -16.20 -13.52
C ASP A 97 21.16 -15.67 -12.36
N VAL A 98 20.76 -14.50 -11.85
CA VAL A 98 21.41 -13.86 -10.71
C VAL A 98 21.28 -14.69 -9.44
N LEU A 99 20.20 -15.47 -9.29
CA LEU A 99 19.98 -16.32 -8.12
C LEU A 99 21.04 -17.43 -8.05
N TYR A 100 21.34 -18.06 -9.18
CA TYR A 100 22.45 -19.01 -9.27
C TYR A 100 23.79 -18.33 -8.99
N GLU A 101 24.07 -17.14 -9.54
CA GLU A 101 25.34 -16.43 -9.26
C GLU A 101 25.51 -16.13 -7.77
N LEU A 102 24.45 -15.71 -7.08
CA LEU A 102 24.44 -15.47 -5.64
C LEU A 102 24.68 -16.76 -4.84
N SER A 103 24.13 -17.89 -5.29
CA SER A 103 24.34 -19.20 -4.65
C SER A 103 25.81 -19.64 -4.60
N GLN A 104 26.64 -19.12 -5.51
CA GLN A 104 28.07 -19.43 -5.60
C GLN A 104 28.94 -18.50 -4.75
N ARG A 105 28.33 -17.52 -4.06
CA ARG A 105 29.00 -16.49 -3.28
C ARG A 105 28.55 -16.54 -1.82
N SER A 106 29.38 -16.00 -0.94
CA SER A 106 28.93 -15.75 0.43
C SER A 106 27.98 -14.54 0.45
N GLU A 107 27.02 -14.50 1.38
CA GLU A 107 26.08 -13.37 1.52
C GLU A 107 26.82 -12.02 1.68
N ALA A 108 28.01 -12.03 2.27
CA ALA A 108 28.83 -10.84 2.45
C ALA A 108 29.32 -10.23 1.11
N ASP A 109 29.38 -11.01 0.04
CA ASP A 109 29.82 -10.60 -1.30
C ASP A 109 28.64 -10.24 -2.22
N TRP A 110 27.40 -10.51 -1.81
CA TRP A 110 26.20 -10.18 -2.57
C TRP A 110 26.05 -8.68 -2.91
N PRO A 111 26.49 -7.73 -2.06
CA PRO A 111 26.44 -6.30 -2.38
C PRO A 111 27.24 -5.89 -3.63
N GLU A 112 28.16 -6.73 -4.11
CA GLU A 112 28.87 -6.48 -5.38
C GLU A 112 27.97 -6.69 -6.61
N LEU A 113 26.89 -7.46 -6.47
CA LEU A 113 25.95 -7.80 -7.54
C LEU A 113 24.66 -7.00 -7.46
N MET A 114 24.11 -6.85 -6.26
CA MET A 114 22.84 -6.17 -6.06
C MET A 114 22.69 -5.59 -4.67
N GLU A 115 21.89 -4.53 -4.58
CA GLU A 115 21.55 -3.89 -3.31
C GLU A 115 20.59 -4.75 -2.48
N ASN A 116 20.57 -4.50 -1.16
CA ASN A 116 19.62 -5.12 -0.26
C ASN A 116 18.49 -4.13 0.11
N PHE A 117 17.30 -4.67 0.29
CA PHE A 117 16.09 -3.92 0.60
C PHE A 117 15.36 -4.54 1.79
N LEU A 118 14.76 -3.71 2.63
CA LEU A 118 13.68 -4.14 3.50
C LEU A 118 12.42 -4.26 2.66
N ILE A 119 11.95 -5.48 2.41
CA ILE A 119 10.71 -5.73 1.70
C ILE A 119 9.56 -5.44 2.65
N ILE A 120 8.68 -4.53 2.26
CA ILE A 120 7.53 -4.06 3.07
C ILE A 120 6.19 -4.43 2.44
N GLY A 121 6.21 -5.02 1.25
CA GLY A 121 5.01 -5.24 0.47
C GLY A 121 5.27 -6.03 -0.80
N SER A 122 4.20 -6.48 -1.42
CA SER A 122 4.18 -7.07 -2.74
C SER A 122 2.82 -6.85 -3.38
N ASP A 123 2.68 -6.98 -4.70
CA ASP A 123 1.35 -7.04 -5.29
C ASP A 123 0.56 -8.20 -4.65
N TYR A 124 -0.64 -7.90 -4.15
CA TYR A 124 -1.40 -8.86 -3.36
C TYR A 124 -1.87 -10.06 -4.20
N ALA A 125 -2.12 -9.86 -5.50
CA ALA A 125 -2.69 -10.88 -6.37
C ALA A 125 -1.69 -11.97 -6.79
N ALA A 126 -0.51 -11.59 -7.29
CA ALA A 126 0.46 -12.55 -7.83
C ALA A 126 1.73 -12.66 -6.96
N GLY A 127 2.07 -11.64 -6.18
CA GLY A 127 3.27 -11.63 -5.34
C GLY A 127 4.58 -11.59 -6.14
N ILE A 128 4.52 -11.13 -7.39
CA ILE A 128 5.64 -11.07 -8.35
C ILE A 128 6.34 -9.70 -8.28
N ALA A 129 5.60 -8.66 -7.92
CA ALA A 129 6.11 -7.32 -7.70
C ALA A 129 6.44 -7.14 -6.23
N LEU A 130 7.72 -6.93 -5.91
CA LEU A 130 8.17 -6.62 -4.56
C LEU A 130 8.28 -5.11 -4.35
N ILE A 131 7.96 -4.66 -3.14
CA ILE A 131 8.02 -3.27 -2.71
C ILE A 131 8.96 -3.18 -1.52
N GLY A 132 9.96 -2.29 -1.59
CA GLY A 132 10.99 -2.24 -0.57
C GLY A 132 11.64 -0.88 -0.36
N ILE A 133 12.34 -0.77 0.77
CA ILE A 133 13.15 0.39 1.15
C ILE A 133 14.61 -0.06 1.18
N ARG A 134 15.50 0.66 0.51
CA ARG A 134 16.94 0.30 0.52
C ARG A 134 17.47 0.29 1.95
N ILE A 135 18.20 -0.77 2.33
CA ILE A 135 18.70 -0.95 3.71
C ILE A 135 19.52 0.26 4.19
N GLN A 136 20.33 0.86 3.30
CA GLN A 136 21.17 2.02 3.61
C GLN A 136 20.36 3.27 3.97
N ASP A 137 19.11 3.35 3.49
CA ASP A 137 18.23 4.50 3.66
C ASP A 137 17.28 4.37 4.86
N LEU A 138 17.31 3.24 5.58
CA LEU A 138 16.40 2.99 6.73
C LEU A 138 16.60 3.95 7.91
N SER A 139 17.73 4.65 7.97
CA SER A 139 17.98 5.68 8.98
C SER A 139 17.37 7.04 8.63
N GLN A 140 16.96 7.23 7.37
CA GLN A 140 16.24 8.42 6.95
C GLN A 140 14.81 8.37 7.51
N PRO A 141 14.24 9.50 7.95
CA PRO A 141 12.89 9.51 8.51
C PRO A 141 11.81 9.14 7.49
N ASP A 142 12.01 9.53 6.23
CA ASP A 142 11.05 9.38 5.13
C ASP A 142 11.77 9.06 3.80
N PRO A 143 12.33 7.84 3.67
CA PRO A 143 13.14 7.45 2.52
C PRO A 143 12.29 7.19 1.27
N ALA A 144 12.94 7.09 0.12
CA ALA A 144 12.32 6.62 -1.11
C ALA A 144 11.89 5.14 -1.03
N VAL A 145 10.86 4.80 -1.79
CA VAL A 145 10.30 3.45 -1.92
C VAL A 145 10.57 2.93 -3.32
N TYR A 146 11.00 1.67 -3.39
CA TYR A 146 11.41 1.01 -4.61
C TYR A 146 10.50 -0.16 -4.94
N TRP A 147 10.39 -0.46 -6.22
CA TRP A 147 9.65 -1.59 -6.76
C TRP A 147 10.52 -2.41 -7.68
N CYS A 148 10.29 -3.72 -7.67
CA CYS A 148 10.97 -4.69 -8.51
C CYS A 148 9.98 -5.74 -8.98
N ASN A 149 10.04 -6.13 -10.26
CA ASN A 149 9.36 -7.31 -10.77
C ASN A 149 10.35 -8.47 -10.75
N GLN A 150 10.13 -9.44 -9.84
CA GLN A 150 11.07 -10.54 -9.62
C GLN A 150 11.18 -11.49 -10.81
N ASP A 151 10.10 -11.67 -11.58
CA ASP A 151 10.08 -12.54 -12.76
C ASP A 151 10.85 -11.93 -13.95
N VAL A 152 11.03 -10.61 -13.96
CA VAL A 152 11.77 -9.91 -15.01
C VAL A 152 13.24 -9.86 -14.67
N ASP A 153 13.59 -9.26 -13.52
CA ASP A 153 14.96 -9.12 -13.06
C ASP A 153 15.01 -8.62 -11.60
N ILE A 154 15.21 -9.55 -10.66
CA ILE A 154 15.27 -9.25 -9.21
C ILE A 154 16.39 -8.26 -8.81
N SER A 155 17.37 -8.02 -9.70
CA SER A 155 18.44 -7.04 -9.48
C SER A 155 18.07 -5.61 -9.85
N LYS A 156 16.96 -5.39 -10.58
CA LYS A 156 16.55 -4.08 -11.09
C LYS A 156 15.39 -3.48 -10.30
N TRP A 157 15.74 -2.50 -9.47
CA TRP A 157 14.81 -1.75 -8.63
C TRP A 157 14.59 -0.34 -9.18
N TYR A 158 13.34 0.11 -9.17
CA TYR A 158 12.93 1.43 -9.64
C TYR A 158 12.27 2.21 -8.50
N ILE A 159 12.53 3.51 -8.42
CA ILE A 159 11.83 4.36 -7.45
C ILE A 159 10.36 4.47 -7.88
N VAL A 160 9.45 4.13 -6.96
CA VAL A 160 8.01 4.35 -7.13
C VAL A 160 7.61 5.69 -6.58
N GLU A 161 8.13 6.01 -5.39
CA GLU A 161 7.88 7.26 -4.67
C GLU A 161 9.16 7.73 -3.98
N GLU A 162 9.40 9.04 -4.03
CA GLU A 162 10.57 9.67 -3.38
C GLU A 162 10.42 9.75 -1.86
N HIS A 163 9.18 9.65 -1.36
CA HIS A 163 8.85 9.72 0.06
C HIS A 163 7.92 8.56 0.46
N LEU A 164 8.35 7.78 1.45
CA LEU A 164 7.59 6.69 2.04
C LEU A 164 6.22 7.15 2.55
N SER A 165 6.12 8.34 3.13
CA SER A 165 4.86 8.89 3.59
C SER A 165 3.83 9.08 2.46
N ASP A 166 4.28 9.43 1.26
CA ASP A 166 3.43 9.57 0.07
C ASP A 166 2.98 8.20 -0.45
N PHE A 167 3.90 7.21 -0.49
CA PHE A 167 3.56 5.83 -0.80
C PHE A 167 2.55 5.22 0.19
N LEU A 168 2.75 5.41 1.49
CA LEU A 168 1.82 4.88 2.50
C LEU A 168 0.44 5.55 2.41
N PHE A 169 0.40 6.82 2.01
CA PHE A 169 -0.88 7.48 1.76
C PHE A 169 -1.54 6.97 0.48
N SER A 170 -0.78 6.68 -0.58
CA SER A 170 -1.35 6.11 -1.81
C SER A 170 -1.94 4.72 -1.58
N ILE A 171 -1.28 3.89 -0.76
CA ILE A 171 -1.85 2.60 -0.33
C ILE A 171 -3.18 2.80 0.41
N LEU A 172 -3.25 3.76 1.34
CA LEU A 172 -4.48 4.05 2.06
C LEU A 172 -5.60 4.54 1.12
N THR A 173 -5.31 5.42 0.16
CA THR A 173 -6.34 5.89 -0.78
C THR A 173 -6.81 4.78 -1.71
N ASN A 174 -5.92 3.91 -2.18
CA ASN A 174 -6.31 2.75 -2.99
C ASN A 174 -7.21 1.78 -2.22
N VAL A 175 -6.86 1.49 -0.97
CA VAL A 175 -7.64 0.62 -0.09
C VAL A 175 -9.01 1.23 0.20
N LEU A 176 -9.07 2.52 0.54
CA LEU A 176 -10.34 3.19 0.81
C LEU A 176 -11.20 3.38 -0.45
N GLY A 177 -10.58 3.46 -1.63
CA GLY A 177 -11.28 3.54 -2.91
C GLY A 177 -11.71 2.19 -3.47
N CYS A 178 -11.49 1.07 -2.74
CA CYS A 178 -11.86 -0.28 -3.15
C CYS A 178 -11.40 -0.68 -4.56
N ILE A 179 -10.24 -0.17 -5.03
CA ILE A 179 -9.79 -0.32 -6.42
C ILE A 179 -9.71 -1.79 -6.86
N ASP A 180 -9.10 -2.64 -6.03
CA ASP A 180 -8.93 -4.06 -6.34
C ASP A 180 -9.86 -4.95 -5.51
N TYR A 181 -10.18 -4.54 -4.28
CA TYR A 181 -10.90 -5.35 -3.31
C TYR A 181 -11.79 -4.52 -2.38
N ASP A 182 -12.94 -5.08 -2.01
CA ASP A 182 -13.93 -4.51 -1.06
C ASP A 182 -13.58 -4.77 0.43
N THR A 183 -12.33 -5.16 0.71
CA THR A 183 -11.88 -5.49 2.07
C THR A 183 -12.03 -4.31 3.03
N ALA A 184 -11.73 -3.10 2.57
CA ALA A 184 -11.85 -1.87 3.38
C ALA A 184 -13.30 -1.57 3.73
N GLU A 185 -14.20 -1.63 2.76
CA GLU A 185 -15.64 -1.45 2.95
C GLU A 185 -16.16 -2.41 4.03
N ARG A 186 -15.97 -3.72 3.84
CA ARG A 186 -16.42 -4.74 4.80
C ARG A 186 -15.81 -4.57 6.20
N ALA A 187 -14.58 -4.07 6.29
CA ALA A 187 -13.92 -3.80 7.56
C ALA A 187 -14.52 -2.58 8.26
N LEU A 188 -14.73 -1.49 7.52
CA LEU A 188 -15.19 -0.22 8.04
C LEU A 188 -16.69 -0.23 8.37
N GLU A 189 -17.50 -0.99 7.64
CA GLU A 189 -18.92 -1.24 7.97
C GLU A 189 -19.09 -1.79 9.38
N LYS A 190 -18.23 -2.75 9.78
CA LYS A 190 -18.23 -3.29 11.14
C LYS A 190 -17.82 -2.26 12.21
N CYS A 191 -17.18 -1.17 11.78
CA CYS A 191 -16.79 -0.04 12.61
C CYS A 191 -17.77 1.16 12.51
N GLY A 192 -18.95 0.95 11.93
CA GLY A 192 -20.02 1.96 11.88
C GLY A 192 -19.85 3.01 10.79
N TRP A 193 -19.05 2.70 9.76
CA TRP A 193 -18.98 3.46 8.52
C TRP A 193 -19.89 2.83 7.45
N GLU A 194 -20.18 3.57 6.40
CA GLU A 194 -20.98 3.13 5.26
C GLU A 194 -20.40 3.74 3.98
N TYR A 195 -20.38 2.95 2.92
CA TYR A 195 -19.86 3.34 1.62
C TYR A 195 -21.02 3.67 0.67
N GLU A 196 -20.84 4.74 -0.10
CA GLU A 196 -21.73 5.10 -1.19
C GLU A 196 -20.88 5.42 -2.41
N GLU A 197 -21.18 4.80 -3.54
CA GLU A 197 -20.56 5.14 -4.83
C GLU A 197 -21.44 6.13 -5.58
N TYR A 198 -20.83 7.09 -6.27
CA TYR A 198 -21.58 8.02 -7.10
C TYR A 198 -22.01 7.37 -8.41
N PHE A 199 -23.32 7.32 -8.63
CA PHE A 199 -23.92 6.96 -9.91
C PHE A 199 -24.37 8.22 -10.65
N ASP A 200 -23.97 8.38 -11.91
CA ASP A 200 -24.48 9.43 -12.77
C ASP A 200 -25.73 8.94 -13.51
N PRO A 201 -26.94 9.43 -13.17
CA PRO A 201 -28.17 9.00 -13.82
C PRO A 201 -28.31 9.53 -15.26
N GLU A 202 -27.53 10.54 -15.67
CA GLU A 202 -27.55 11.05 -17.04
C GLU A 202 -26.70 10.17 -17.97
N GLU A 203 -25.56 9.67 -17.48
CA GLU A 203 -24.67 8.75 -18.22
C GLU A 203 -25.03 7.27 -18.01
N ASP A 204 -25.89 6.94 -17.03
CA ASP A 204 -26.25 5.57 -16.62
C ASP A 204 -25.01 4.75 -16.21
N ASP A 205 -24.05 5.41 -15.54
CA ASP A 205 -22.74 4.83 -15.22
C ASP A 205 -22.16 5.39 -13.90
N TRP A 206 -21.19 4.67 -13.32
CA TRP A 206 -20.51 5.01 -12.06
C TRP A 206 -19.31 5.93 -12.29
N VAL A 207 -19.56 7.07 -12.93
CA VAL A 207 -18.52 8.00 -13.35
C VAL A 207 -18.70 9.35 -12.67
N SER A 208 -17.59 9.96 -12.21
CA SER A 208 -17.60 11.29 -11.61
C SER A 208 -16.78 12.27 -12.43
N ASN A 209 -17.41 13.32 -12.96
CA ASN A 209 -16.71 14.39 -13.68
C ASN A 209 -16.46 15.62 -12.78
N ASP A 210 -15.79 16.64 -13.31
CA ASP A 210 -15.46 17.86 -12.57
C ASP A 210 -16.70 18.57 -12.00
N ALA A 211 -17.81 18.58 -12.72
CA ALA A 211 -19.05 19.18 -12.25
C ALA A 211 -19.67 18.40 -11.08
N VAL A 212 -19.48 17.07 -11.03
CA VAL A 212 -19.88 16.22 -9.90
C VAL A 212 -19.05 16.57 -8.67
N LEU A 213 -17.72 16.66 -8.80
CA LEU A 213 -16.84 17.04 -7.68
C LEU A 213 -17.22 18.42 -7.12
N GLU A 214 -17.44 19.41 -8.00
CA GLU A 214 -17.86 20.75 -7.60
C GLU A 214 -19.23 20.76 -6.89
N ARG A 215 -20.20 19.95 -7.37
CA ARG A 215 -21.53 19.80 -6.76
C ARG A 215 -21.45 19.36 -5.30
N TYR A 216 -20.49 18.50 -4.97
CA TYR A 216 -20.25 18.04 -3.59
C TYR A 216 -19.25 18.92 -2.80
N GLY A 217 -18.84 20.05 -3.38
CA GLY A 217 -17.96 21.02 -2.72
C GLY A 217 -16.48 20.62 -2.73
N ILE A 218 -16.11 19.65 -3.57
CA ILE A 218 -14.73 19.18 -3.73
C ILE A 218 -14.02 20.09 -4.74
N GLN A 219 -12.98 20.78 -4.30
CA GLN A 219 -12.20 21.69 -5.13
C GLN A 219 -11.01 20.95 -5.73
N LYS A 220 -11.12 20.62 -7.03
CA LYS A 220 -10.13 19.85 -7.80
C LYS A 220 -8.70 20.41 -7.73
N SER A 221 -8.56 21.74 -7.67
CA SER A 221 -7.28 22.44 -7.58
C SER A 221 -6.57 22.27 -6.23
N GLN A 222 -7.28 21.83 -5.19
CA GLN A 222 -6.72 21.56 -3.86
C GLN A 222 -6.41 20.09 -3.62
N LEU A 223 -6.89 19.18 -4.49
CA LEU A 223 -6.67 17.75 -4.35
C LEU A 223 -5.18 17.41 -4.51
N LYS A 224 -4.62 16.77 -3.49
CA LYS A 224 -3.36 16.04 -3.64
C LYS A 224 -3.66 14.75 -4.39
N ARG A 225 -3.10 14.61 -5.59
CA ARG A 225 -3.14 13.38 -6.38
C ARG A 225 -1.94 12.54 -6.01
N LEU A 226 -2.21 11.31 -5.62
CA LEU A 226 -1.20 10.31 -5.31
C LEU A 226 -1.17 9.32 -6.48
N ARG A 227 0.02 8.83 -6.82
CA ARG A 227 0.15 7.78 -7.81
C ARG A 227 -0.45 6.50 -7.25
N GLY A 228 -1.61 6.10 -7.77
CA GLY A 228 -2.24 4.83 -7.44
C GLY A 228 -1.61 3.69 -8.22
N TRP A 229 -2.14 2.49 -8.00
CA TRP A 229 -1.77 1.30 -8.76
C TRP A 229 -2.14 1.49 -10.26
N ASN A 230 -1.31 0.99 -11.18
CA ASN A 230 -1.44 1.21 -12.64
C ASN A 230 -1.37 2.68 -13.10
N ASP A 231 -0.67 3.55 -12.37
CA ASP A 231 -0.56 4.99 -12.67
C ASP A 231 -1.88 5.78 -12.58
N ARG A 232 -2.96 5.16 -12.11
CA ARG A 232 -4.25 5.82 -11.89
C ARG A 232 -4.15 6.76 -10.69
N PRO A 233 -4.27 8.09 -10.86
CA PRO A 233 -4.18 9.01 -9.74
C PRO A 233 -5.39 8.88 -8.81
N THR A 234 -5.15 8.73 -7.52
CA THR A 234 -6.22 8.79 -6.51
C THR A 234 -6.11 10.02 -5.64
N PHE A 235 -7.25 10.41 -5.07
CA PHE A 235 -7.33 11.49 -4.10
C PHE A 235 -8.18 11.10 -2.90
N LEU A 236 -7.97 11.81 -1.79
CA LEU A 236 -8.82 11.75 -0.61
C LEU A 236 -9.00 13.14 -0.02
N CYS A 237 -10.23 13.48 0.36
CA CYS A 237 -10.53 14.64 1.18
C CYS A 237 -11.60 14.32 2.23
N TYR A 238 -11.70 15.17 3.27
CA TYR A 238 -12.65 14.96 4.37
C TYR A 238 -13.50 16.20 4.60
N ASP A 239 -14.82 16.03 4.57
CA ASP A 239 -15.79 17.03 4.97
C ASP A 239 -16.02 16.89 6.48
N GLU A 240 -15.30 17.67 7.29
CA GLU A 240 -15.43 17.66 8.76
C GLU A 240 -16.84 17.98 9.23
N GLU A 241 -17.55 18.89 8.54
CA GLU A 241 -18.89 19.31 8.95
C GLU A 241 -19.90 18.17 8.81
N LYS A 242 -19.72 17.32 7.78
CA LYS A 242 -20.58 16.17 7.51
C LYS A 242 -20.02 14.85 8.02
N SER A 243 -18.77 14.85 8.47
CA SER A 243 -18.01 13.64 8.81
C SER A 243 -17.97 12.61 7.68
N VAL A 244 -17.65 13.07 6.46
CA VAL A 244 -17.61 12.24 5.24
C VAL A 244 -16.22 12.29 4.62
N PHE A 245 -15.64 11.13 4.35
CA PHE A 245 -14.49 11.05 3.44
C PHE A 245 -14.99 10.93 2.01
N PHE A 246 -14.37 11.68 1.11
CA PHE A 246 -14.49 11.47 -0.32
C PHE A 246 -13.20 10.86 -0.83
N VAL A 247 -13.31 9.74 -1.53
CA VAL A 247 -12.18 9.04 -2.16
C VAL A 247 -12.53 8.80 -3.60
N GLY A 248 -11.60 9.07 -4.52
CA GLY A 248 -11.90 8.96 -5.93
C GLY A 248 -10.67 9.01 -6.83
N SER A 249 -10.93 8.88 -8.11
CA SER A 249 -9.99 9.10 -9.21
C SER A 249 -10.61 10.09 -10.18
N ASP A 250 -9.81 11.06 -10.63
CA ASP A 250 -10.16 11.96 -11.72
C ASP A 250 -9.45 11.59 -13.03
N ASP A 251 -8.97 10.35 -13.13
CA ASP A 251 -8.50 9.75 -14.37
C ASP A 251 -9.62 9.77 -15.42
N GLU A 252 -9.30 10.24 -16.62
CA GLU A 252 -10.27 10.38 -17.71
C GLU A 252 -10.77 9.02 -18.21
N GLU A 253 -9.98 7.96 -18.07
CA GLU A 253 -10.36 6.62 -18.55
C GLU A 253 -11.32 5.93 -17.59
N GLU A 254 -11.11 6.08 -16.29
CA GLU A 254 -11.93 5.46 -15.25
C GLU A 254 -12.06 6.43 -14.06
N PRO A 255 -12.94 7.42 -14.12
CA PRO A 255 -13.23 8.27 -12.98
C PRO A 255 -14.20 7.58 -12.02
N PHE A 256 -13.99 7.75 -10.71
CA PHE A 256 -14.93 7.26 -9.70
C PHE A 256 -14.92 8.15 -8.47
N LEU A 257 -16.01 8.07 -7.69
CA LEU A 257 -16.14 8.78 -6.43
C LEU A 257 -16.93 7.95 -5.42
N TYR A 258 -16.28 7.63 -4.30
CA TYR A 258 -16.92 7.11 -3.11
C TYR A 258 -17.09 8.19 -2.04
N ALA A 259 -18.18 8.11 -1.31
CA ALA A 259 -18.40 8.78 -0.03
C ALA A 259 -18.41 7.73 1.09
N ILE A 260 -17.50 7.88 2.06
CA ILE A 260 -17.42 7.02 3.24
C ILE A 260 -17.91 7.85 4.43
N ARG A 261 -19.10 7.52 4.93
CA ARG A 261 -19.80 8.29 5.97
C ARG A 261 -20.07 7.43 7.20
N ARG A 262 -20.49 8.05 8.30
CA ARG A 262 -21.03 7.30 9.43
C ARG A 262 -22.39 6.69 9.08
N HIS A 263 -22.68 5.50 9.58
CA HIS A 263 -23.92 4.76 9.32
C HIS A 263 -25.19 5.52 9.78
N ASP A 264 -25.06 6.44 10.74
CA ASP A 264 -26.15 7.27 11.26
C ASP A 264 -26.24 8.64 10.57
N ALA A 265 -25.31 8.97 9.68
CA ALA A 265 -25.35 10.18 8.88
C ALA A 265 -26.31 10.03 7.68
N PRO A 266 -26.94 11.12 7.22
CA PRO A 266 -27.73 11.10 5.99
C PRO A 266 -26.89 10.65 4.80
N SER A 267 -27.55 10.00 3.84
CA SER A 267 -26.95 9.63 2.56
C SER A 267 -26.41 10.87 1.84
N VAL A 268 -25.24 10.71 1.21
CA VAL A 268 -24.53 11.77 0.50
C VAL A 268 -24.99 11.82 -0.94
N PHE A 269 -25.13 10.65 -1.56
CA PHE A 269 -25.57 10.50 -2.94
C PHE A 269 -27.07 10.16 -3.02
N PRO A 270 -27.77 10.57 -4.08
CA PRO A 270 -29.15 10.17 -4.28
C PRO A 270 -29.23 8.64 -4.45
N SER A 271 -30.20 8.01 -3.79
CA SER A 271 -30.52 6.60 -4.01
C SER A 271 -31.00 6.38 -5.44
N MET A 272 -30.52 5.31 -6.09
CA MET A 272 -31.11 4.77 -7.32
C MET A 272 -32.59 4.38 -7.14
#